data_AF-A0A9X8YAE9-F1
#
_entry.id   AF-A0A9X8YAE9-F1
#
_cell.length_a   1.000
_cell.length_b   1.000
_cell.length_c   1.000
_cell.angle_alpha   90.00
_cell.angle_beta   90.00
_cell.angle_gamma   90.00
#
_symmetry.space_group_name_H-M   'P 1'
#
loop_
_entity.id
_entity.type
_entity.pdbx_description
1 polymer ?
#
loop_
_entity_poly.entity_id
_entity_poly.type
_entity_poly.pdbx_seq_one_letter_code
_entity_poly.pdbx_strand_id
1 'polypeptide(L)'
;MSASWSEKHPVSHIRATTAARVNTDPSLSAFWILRIGFVVLPLLMGLDKFANVMAYWPEYLAPWIIAIVPFSAQTAMHFVGVVELVAAASMIIKPRYASYVLSLWLLGIIVNLVSMGVFLDVALRDVGLLVAALALTRLASKYDKPWGAKHGAG
;
A
#
# COMPACT_ATOMS: atom_id res chain seq x y z
N MET A 1 40.71 1.35 -52.43
CA MET A 1 40.05 2.37 -51.58
C MET A 1 38.56 2.33 -51.87
N SER A 2 37.76 1.65 -51.04
CA SER A 2 36.30 1.73 -51.09
C SER A 2 35.81 2.07 -49.68
N ALA A 3 35.58 3.35 -49.45
CA ALA A 3 35.03 3.84 -48.20
C ALA A 3 33.50 3.81 -48.24
N SER A 4 32.95 3.43 -47.08
CA SER A 4 31.64 3.77 -46.52
C SER A 4 30.38 3.33 -47.26
N TRP A 5 29.57 2.49 -46.59
CA TRP A 5 28.48 3.00 -45.76
C TRP A 5 27.95 1.89 -44.84
N SER A 6 28.19 2.03 -43.53
CA SER A 6 27.43 1.30 -42.50
C SER A 6 26.44 2.30 -41.93
N GLU A 7 25.23 2.29 -42.49
CA GLU A 7 24.09 3.02 -41.96
C GLU A 7 23.69 2.35 -40.64
N LYS A 8 24.31 2.78 -39.53
CA LYS A 8 23.77 2.51 -38.20
C LYS A 8 22.50 3.34 -38.08
N HIS A 9 21.36 2.76 -38.46
CA HIS A 9 20.07 3.34 -38.13
C HIS A 9 20.02 3.56 -36.61
N PRO A 10 19.94 4.81 -36.13
CA PRO A 10 19.70 5.05 -34.72
C PRO A 10 18.24 4.65 -34.50
N VAL A 11 18.01 3.43 -33.99
CA VAL A 11 16.70 3.08 -33.46
C VAL A 11 16.50 3.98 -32.25
N SER A 12 15.87 5.12 -32.45
CA SER A 12 15.42 5.98 -31.37
C SER A 12 14.38 5.18 -30.61
N HIS A 13 14.80 4.47 -29.57
CA HIS A 13 13.89 3.89 -28.60
C HIS A 13 13.20 5.06 -27.90
N ILE A 14 12.13 5.58 -28.49
CA ILE A 14 11.22 6.50 -27.81
C ILE A 14 10.73 5.71 -26.61
N ARG A 15 11.28 6.00 -25.43
CA ARG A 15 10.79 5.42 -24.18
C ARG A 15 9.34 5.86 -24.05
N ALA A 16 8.42 4.91 -24.24
CA ALA A 16 7.02 5.15 -23.98
C ALA A 16 6.86 5.75 -22.57
N THR A 17 6.10 6.83 -22.47
CA THR A 17 5.83 7.50 -21.19
C THR A 17 5.16 6.51 -20.23
N THR A 18 5.30 6.73 -18.92
CA THR A 18 4.64 5.87 -17.92
C THR A 18 3.14 5.74 -18.17
N ALA A 19 2.48 6.82 -18.60
CA ALA A 19 1.06 6.82 -18.95
C ALA A 19 0.75 5.89 -20.15
N ALA A 20 1.54 5.97 -21.23
CA ALA A 20 1.38 5.07 -22.37
C ALA A 20 1.60 3.61 -21.97
N ARG A 21 2.59 3.35 -21.11
CA ARG A 21 2.89 2.00 -20.61
C ARG A 21 1.79 1.45 -19.70
N VAL A 22 1.17 2.27 -18.86
CA VAL A 22 0.03 1.87 -18.01
C VAL A 22 -1.10 1.32 -18.88
N ASN A 23 -1.42 1.98 -19.99
CA ASN A 23 -2.48 1.52 -20.91
C ASN A 23 -2.16 0.19 -21.62
N THR A 24 -0.88 -0.12 -21.85
CA THR A 24 -0.46 -1.31 -22.60
C THR A 24 0.03 -2.49 -21.75
N ASP A 25 0.40 -2.24 -20.49
CA ASP A 25 0.87 -3.26 -19.53
C ASP A 25 -0.15 -3.40 -18.39
N PRO A 26 -1.05 -4.41 -18.44
CA PRO A 26 -2.06 -4.64 -17.41
C PRO A 26 -1.48 -4.81 -16.00
N SER A 27 -0.27 -5.37 -15.88
CA SER A 27 0.37 -5.56 -14.57
C SER A 27 0.87 -4.23 -13.98
N LEU A 28 1.33 -3.31 -14.82
CA LEU A 28 1.67 -1.94 -14.39
C LEU A 28 0.42 -1.14 -14.04
N SER A 29 -0.66 -1.31 -14.80
CA SER A 29 -1.98 -0.75 -14.46
C SER A 29 -2.47 -1.24 -13.10
N ALA A 30 -2.49 -2.55 -12.87
CA ALA A 30 -2.91 -3.14 -11.60
C ALA A 30 -2.04 -2.64 -10.43
N PHE A 31 -0.72 -2.51 -10.63
CA PHE A 31 0.18 -1.95 -9.64
C PHE A 31 -0.23 -0.53 -9.22
N TRP A 32 -0.51 0.36 -10.17
CA TRP A 32 -0.90 1.73 -9.86
C TRP A 32 -2.29 1.82 -9.24
N ILE A 33 -3.26 1.04 -9.71
CA ILE A 33 -4.61 0.97 -9.11
C ILE A 33 -4.51 0.57 -7.64
N LEU A 34 -3.82 -0.54 -7.35
CA LEU A 34 -3.64 -1.01 -5.98
C LEU A 34 -2.86 -0.01 -5.14
N ARG A 35 -1.78 0.57 -5.66
CA ARG A 35 -0.99 1.57 -4.93
C ARG A 35 -1.81 2.80 -4.57
N ILE A 36 -2.59 3.33 -5.51
CA ILE A 36 -3.46 4.49 -5.24
C ILE A 36 -4.51 4.11 -4.20
N GLY A 37 -5.17 2.96 -4.36
CA GLY A 37 -6.14 2.46 -3.38
C GLY A 37 -5.54 2.35 -1.98
N PHE A 38 -4.35 1.76 -1.83
CA PHE A 38 -3.67 1.60 -0.56
C PHE A 38 -2.94 2.86 -0.04
N VAL A 39 -2.93 3.95 -0.80
CA VAL A 39 -2.61 5.28 -0.27
C VAL A 39 -3.88 5.94 0.24
N VAL A 40 -4.95 5.93 -0.55
CA VAL A 40 -6.19 6.64 -0.24
C VAL A 40 -6.93 6.01 0.94
N LEU A 41 -7.05 4.68 0.98
CA LEU A 41 -7.83 4.00 2.03
C LEU A 41 -7.27 4.28 3.44
N PRO A 42 -5.98 4.03 3.74
CA PRO A 42 -5.44 4.31 5.08
C PRO A 42 -5.39 5.80 5.38
N LEU A 43 -5.22 6.66 4.36
CA LEU A 43 -5.26 8.11 4.55
C LEU A 43 -6.64 8.55 5.05
N LEU A 44 -7.72 8.10 4.39
CA LEU A 44 -9.08 8.46 4.77
C LEU A 44 -9.48 7.84 6.12
N MET A 45 -9.21 6.55 6.32
CA MET A 45 -9.49 5.88 7.60
C MET A 45 -8.69 6.51 8.75
N GLY A 46 -7.43 6.88 8.51
CA GLY A 46 -6.56 7.48 9.51
C GLY A 46 -7.04 8.87 9.92
N LEU A 47 -7.46 9.71 8.96
CA LEU A 47 -8.07 11.00 9.24
C LEU A 47 -9.42 10.87 9.96
N ASP A 48 -10.27 9.93 9.52
CA ASP A 48 -11.59 9.74 10.11
C ASP A 48 -11.52 9.25 11.56
N LYS A 49 -10.45 8.58 11.99
CA LYS A 49 -10.25 8.20 13.41
C LYS A 49 -10.13 9.37 14.39
N PHE A 50 -9.85 10.57 13.90
CA PHE A 50 -9.87 11.80 14.70
C PHE A 50 -11.23 12.50 14.67
N ALA A 51 -11.99 12.30 13.59
CA ALA A 51 -13.25 13.01 13.35
C ALA A 51 -14.49 12.18 13.71
N ASN A 52 -14.38 10.86 13.70
CA ASN A 52 -15.46 9.87 13.85
C ASN A 52 -16.68 10.18 12.95
N VAL A 53 -16.47 10.57 11.68
CA VAL A 53 -17.56 10.94 10.77
C VAL A 53 -18.16 9.70 10.12
N MET A 54 -17.34 8.76 9.66
CA MET A 54 -17.83 7.54 9.01
C MET A 54 -18.26 6.48 10.04
N ALA A 55 -17.51 6.36 11.13
CA ALA A 55 -17.76 5.41 12.19
C ALA A 55 -17.26 5.96 13.54
N TYR A 56 -17.85 5.48 14.63
CA TYR A 56 -17.27 5.68 15.95
C TYR A 56 -16.19 4.62 16.19
N TRP A 57 -14.96 4.95 15.79
CA TRP A 57 -13.85 4.00 15.75
C TRP A 57 -13.47 3.35 17.08
N PRO A 58 -13.58 3.98 18.27
CA PRO A 58 -13.22 3.33 19.53
C PRO A 58 -13.96 2.01 19.79
N GLU A 59 -15.16 1.84 19.25
CA GLU A 59 -15.93 0.59 19.36
C GLU A 59 -15.31 -0.58 18.58
N TYR A 60 -14.42 -0.30 17.64
CA TYR A 60 -13.72 -1.32 16.86
C TYR A 60 -12.45 -1.84 17.56
N LEU A 61 -12.12 -1.37 18.77
CA LEU A 61 -11.00 -1.91 19.55
C LEU A 61 -11.47 -3.04 20.45
N ALA A 62 -10.76 -4.16 20.39
CA ALA A 62 -11.05 -5.29 21.23
C ALA A 62 -10.85 -4.94 22.72
N PRO A 63 -11.76 -5.37 23.61
CA PRO A 63 -11.68 -5.01 25.04
C PRO A 63 -10.35 -5.42 25.70
N TRP A 64 -9.75 -6.52 25.26
CA TRP A 64 -8.47 -6.98 25.78
C TRP A 64 -7.29 -6.06 25.40
N ILE A 65 -7.34 -5.38 24.25
CA ILE A 65 -6.32 -4.38 23.88
C ILE A 65 -6.41 -3.20 24.84
N ILE A 66 -7.63 -2.72 25.09
CA ILE A 66 -7.89 -1.62 26.02
C ILE A 66 -7.46 -1.96 27.45
N ALA A 67 -7.63 -3.22 27.87
CA ALA A 67 -7.21 -3.67 29.19
C ALA A 67 -5.68 -3.66 29.41
N ILE A 68 -4.87 -3.64 28.34
CA ILE A 68 -3.40 -3.71 28.42
C ILE A 68 -2.76 -2.33 28.22
N VAL A 69 -3.41 -1.43 27.47
CA VAL A 69 -2.88 -0.09 27.22
C VAL A 69 -3.24 0.89 28.34
N PRO A 70 -2.36 1.82 28.74
CA PRO A 70 -2.64 2.76 29.82
C PRO A 70 -3.44 3.99 29.35
N PHE A 71 -4.20 3.88 28.25
CA PHE A 71 -4.93 4.99 27.63
C PHE A 71 -6.39 4.62 27.37
N SER A 72 -7.24 5.64 27.15
CA SER A 72 -8.62 5.42 26.71
C SER A 72 -8.69 4.85 25.30
N ALA A 73 -9.80 4.20 24.96
CA ALA A 73 -10.05 3.67 23.62
C ALA A 73 -9.96 4.74 22.52
N GLN A 74 -10.47 5.96 22.76
CA GLN A 74 -10.33 7.07 21.82
C GLN A 74 -8.86 7.48 21.62
N THR A 75 -8.07 7.51 22.69
CA THR A 75 -6.64 7.85 22.59
C THR A 75 -5.87 6.77 21.83
N ALA A 76 -6.13 5.50 22.13
CA ALA A 76 -5.58 4.38 21.38
C ALA A 76 -5.94 4.46 19.89
N MET A 77 -7.18 4.84 19.58
CA MET A 77 -7.64 4.98 18.21
C MET A 77 -6.98 6.15 17.46
N HIS A 78 -6.66 7.26 18.14
CA HIS A 78 -5.84 8.31 17.56
C HIS A 78 -4.44 7.80 17.17
N PHE A 79 -3.80 6.96 18.01
CA PHE A 79 -2.52 6.35 17.66
C PHE A 79 -2.64 5.43 16.43
N VAL A 80 -3.69 4.61 16.36
CA VAL A 80 -4.00 3.80 15.17
C VAL A 80 -4.15 4.70 13.94
N GLY A 81 -4.85 5.83 14.07
CA GLY A 81 -5.00 6.83 13.02
C GLY A 81 -3.66 7.38 12.53
N VAL A 82 -2.74 7.76 13.43
CA VAL A 82 -1.39 8.20 13.06
C VAL A 82 -0.64 7.10 12.29
N VAL A 83 -0.72 5.84 12.73
CA VAL A 83 -0.05 4.72 12.04
C VAL A 83 -0.58 4.56 10.62
N GLU A 84 -1.88 4.67 10.40
CA GLU A 84 -2.48 4.59 9.06
C GLU A 84 -2.05 5.74 8.15
N LEU A 85 -1.92 6.96 8.68
CA LEU A 85 -1.36 8.10 7.93
C LEU A 85 0.10 7.87 7.54
N VAL A 86 0.90 7.33 8.45
CA VAL A 86 2.31 6.96 8.18
C VAL A 86 2.38 5.84 7.15
N ALA A 87 1.48 4.86 7.21
CA ALA A 87 1.40 3.78 6.23
C ALA A 87 1.07 4.33 4.82
N ALA A 88 0.12 5.26 4.72
CA ALA A 88 -0.21 5.93 3.45
C ALA A 88 1.00 6.71 2.90
N ALA A 89 1.67 7.51 3.73
CA ALA A 89 2.88 8.24 3.33
C ALA A 89 3.99 7.28 2.88
N SER A 90 4.21 6.18 3.62
CA SER A 90 5.20 5.16 3.29
C SER A 90 4.89 4.48 1.95
N MET A 91 3.62 4.25 1.63
CA MET A 91 3.16 3.68 0.36
C MET A 91 3.43 4.61 -0.83
N ILE A 92 3.33 5.94 -0.63
CA ILE A 92 3.73 6.94 -1.62
C ILE A 92 5.24 6.87 -1.87
N ILE A 93 6.05 6.71 -0.82
CA ILE A 93 7.51 6.77 -0.95
C ILE A 93 8.07 5.46 -1.52
N LYS A 94 7.77 4.33 -0.88
CA LYS A 94 8.32 3.01 -1.22
C LYS A 94 7.30 1.88 -1.07
N PRO A 95 6.45 1.66 -2.09
CA PRO A 95 5.42 0.64 -2.03
C PRO A 95 5.98 -0.78 -1.87
N ARG A 96 7.21 -1.07 -2.35
CA ARG A 96 7.85 -2.39 -2.22
C ARG A 96 7.94 -2.89 -0.79
N TYR A 97 8.26 -2.01 0.15
CA TYR A 97 8.42 -2.36 1.56
C TYR A 97 7.18 -1.99 2.36
N ALA A 98 6.55 -0.85 2.04
CA ALA A 98 5.34 -0.41 2.71
C ALA A 98 4.18 -1.40 2.57
N SER A 99 4.07 -2.13 1.46
CA SER A 99 3.02 -3.14 1.27
C SER A 99 3.15 -4.34 2.22
N TYR A 100 4.37 -4.77 2.55
CA TYR A 100 4.58 -5.81 3.57
C TYR A 100 4.15 -5.31 4.96
N VAL A 101 4.55 -4.08 5.31
CA VAL A 101 4.18 -3.45 6.60
C VAL A 101 2.66 -3.32 6.69
N LEU A 102 2.02 -2.83 5.63
CA LEU A 102 0.57 -2.69 5.55
C LEU A 102 -0.15 -4.05 5.66
N SER A 103 0.36 -5.10 5.01
CA SER A 103 -0.18 -6.46 5.17
C SER A 103 -0.09 -6.95 6.61
N LEU A 104 1.03 -6.73 7.30
CA LEU A 104 1.15 -7.09 8.72
C LEU A 104 0.20 -6.28 9.60
N TRP A 105 0.03 -5.00 9.29
CA TRP A 105 -0.90 -4.12 9.99
C TRP A 105 -2.36 -4.56 9.82
N LEU A 106 -2.78 -4.85 8.59
CA LEU A 106 -4.11 -5.39 8.28
C LEU A 106 -4.36 -6.72 8.99
N LEU A 107 -3.35 -7.59 9.06
CA LEU A 107 -3.46 -8.82 9.84
C LEU A 107 -3.73 -8.54 11.33
N GLY A 108 -3.08 -7.53 11.90
CA GLY A 108 -3.37 -7.07 13.27
C GLY A 108 -4.80 -6.58 13.44
N ILE A 109 -5.31 -5.78 12.50
CA ILE A 109 -6.71 -5.31 12.49
C ILE A 109 -7.68 -6.49 12.43
N ILE A 110 -7.43 -7.46 11.54
CA ILE A 110 -8.26 -8.67 11.40
C ILE A 110 -8.28 -9.45 12.71
N VAL A 111 -7.12 -9.70 13.33
CA VAL A 111 -7.05 -10.42 14.62
C VAL A 111 -7.84 -9.68 15.70
N ASN A 112 -7.71 -8.36 15.77
CA ASN A 112 -8.50 -7.51 16.66
C ASN A 112 -10.00 -7.73 16.42
N LEU A 113 -10.50 -7.58 15.18
CA LEU A 113 -11.93 -7.70 14.88
C LEU A 113 -12.48 -9.11 15.11
N VAL A 114 -11.71 -10.14 14.73
CA VAL A 114 -12.09 -11.55 14.97
C VAL A 114 -12.19 -11.84 16.46
N SER A 115 -11.26 -11.32 17.26
CA SER A 115 -11.27 -11.52 18.72
C SER A 115 -12.48 -10.89 19.42
N MET A 116 -13.13 -9.92 18.78
CA MET A 116 -14.37 -9.31 19.30
C MET A 116 -15.61 -10.13 18.98
N GLY A 117 -15.59 -10.93 17.90
CA GLY A 117 -16.71 -11.78 17.48
C GLY A 117 -17.93 -11.05 16.90
N VAL A 118 -17.99 -9.71 16.96
CA VAL A 118 -19.15 -8.90 16.51
C VAL A 118 -18.98 -8.27 15.12
N PHE A 119 -17.74 -8.08 14.64
CA PHE A 119 -17.43 -7.44 13.35
C PHE A 119 -16.81 -8.42 12.34
N LEU A 120 -17.30 -9.66 12.29
CA LEU A 120 -16.73 -10.71 11.44
C LEU A 120 -16.88 -10.45 9.94
N ASP A 121 -17.92 -9.71 9.53
CA ASP A 121 -18.13 -9.27 8.16
C ASP A 121 -17.06 -8.25 7.71
N VAL A 122 -16.73 -7.31 8.60
CA VAL A 122 -15.62 -6.35 8.38
C VAL A 122 -14.28 -7.08 8.35
N ALA A 123 -14.05 -7.99 9.30
CA ALA A 123 -12.82 -8.79 9.33
C ALA A 123 -12.62 -9.59 8.04
N LEU A 124 -13.68 -10.18 7.48
CA LEU A 124 -13.62 -10.91 6.22
C LEU A 124 -13.27 -10.00 5.02
N ARG A 125 -13.80 -8.77 4.99
CA ARG A 125 -13.43 -7.78 3.96
C ARG A 125 -11.97 -7.38 4.09
N ASP A 126 -11.47 -7.22 5.31
CA ASP A 126 -10.07 -6.90 5.56
C ASP A 126 -9.13 -8.04 5.16
N VAL A 127 -9.56 -9.30 5.22
CA VAL A 127 -8.83 -10.42 4.60
C VAL A 127 -8.68 -10.21 3.09
N GLY A 128 -9.71 -9.73 2.42
CA GLY A 128 -9.64 -9.34 1.00
C GLY A 128 -8.62 -8.22 0.75
N LEU A 129 -8.61 -7.19 1.60
CA LEU A 129 -7.62 -6.11 1.55
C LEU A 129 -6.19 -6.64 1.81
N LEU A 130 -6.02 -7.56 2.76
CA LEU A 130 -4.75 -8.20 3.06
C LEU A 130 -4.21 -8.95 1.83
N VAL A 131 -5.05 -9.76 1.18
CA VAL A 131 -4.69 -10.48 -0.04
C VAL A 131 -4.32 -9.51 -1.17
N ALA A 132 -5.08 -8.43 -1.34
CA ALA A 132 -4.78 -7.40 -2.33
C ALA A 132 -3.45 -6.65 -2.02
N ALA A 133 -3.13 -6.42 -0.75
CA ALA A 133 -1.85 -5.83 -0.33
C ALA A 133 -0.66 -6.79 -0.61
N LEU A 134 -0.84 -8.09 -0.41
CA LEU A 134 0.15 -9.10 -0.79
C LEU A 134 0.33 -9.17 -2.32
N ALA A 135 -0.75 -9.03 -3.09
CA ALA A 135 -0.67 -8.92 -4.55
C ALA A 135 0.11 -7.66 -4.97
N LEU A 136 -0.18 -6.51 -4.36
CA LEU A 136 0.59 -5.27 -4.57
C LEU A 136 2.07 -5.49 -4.26
N THR A 137 2.39 -6.22 -3.20
CA THR A 137 3.78 -6.54 -2.83
C THR A 137 4.52 -7.30 -3.93
N ARG A 138 3.86 -8.28 -4.54
CA ARG A 138 4.43 -9.03 -5.68
C ARG A 138 4.66 -8.12 -6.89
N LEU A 139 3.69 -7.24 -7.20
CA LEU A 139 3.83 -6.28 -8.29
C LEU A 139 4.92 -5.23 -8.02
N ALA A 140 4.99 -4.71 -6.80
CA ALA A 140 5.98 -3.72 -6.37
C ALA A 140 7.41 -4.25 -6.46
N SER A 141 7.61 -5.56 -6.29
CA SER A 141 8.92 -6.19 -6.48
C SER A 141 9.44 -6.05 -7.92
N LYS A 142 8.54 -5.94 -8.91
CA LYS A 142 8.85 -5.72 -10.33
C LYS A 142 8.94 -4.23 -10.69
N TYR A 143 8.01 -3.41 -10.18
CA TYR A 143 7.84 -2.03 -10.63
C TYR A 143 8.50 -0.97 -9.74
N ASP A 144 8.86 -1.30 -8.49
CA ASP A 144 9.60 -0.42 -7.59
C ASP A 144 11.00 -0.96 -7.30
N LYS A 145 12.00 -0.16 -7.67
CA LYS A 145 13.41 -0.56 -7.53
C LYS A 145 13.79 -0.64 -6.04
N PRO A 146 14.54 -1.67 -5.65
CA PRO A 146 15.06 -1.78 -4.29
C PRO A 146 16.02 -0.62 -4.00
N TRP A 147 16.13 -0.24 -2.73
CA TRP A 147 17.12 0.76 -2.31
C TRP A 147 18.54 0.30 -2.67
N GLY A 148 19.36 1.23 -3.15
CA GLY A 148 20.76 0.94 -3.49
C GLY A 148 20.97 0.12 -4.77
N ALA A 149 19.93 -0.07 -5.60
CA ALA A 149 20.12 -0.60 -6.95
C ALA A 149 21.11 0.29 -7.73
N LYS A 150 22.36 -0.17 -7.86
CA LYS A 150 23.37 0.53 -8.65
C LYS A 150 22.83 0.76 -10.06
N HIS A 151 22.97 1.96 -10.58
CA HIS A 151 22.78 2.20 -12.01
C HIS A 151 23.78 1.29 -12.72
N GLY A 152 23.29 0.24 -13.38
CA GLY A 152 24.13 -0.53 -14.29
C GLY A 152 24.62 0.42 -15.37
N ALA A 153 25.93 0.74 -15.33
CA ALA A 153 26.66 1.11 -16.52
C ALA A 153 26.81 -0.18 -17.35
N GLY A 154 26.38 -0.13 -18.61
CA GLY A 154 26.36 -1.25 -19.54
C GLY A 154 25.31 -1.03 -20.61
#